data_AF-A0A974AX90-F1
#
_entry.id   AF-A0A974AX90-F1
#
_cell.length_a   1.000
_cell.length_b   1.000
_cell.length_c   1.000
_cell.angle_alpha   90.00
_cell.angle_beta   90.00
_cell.angle_gamma   90.00
#
_symmetry.space_group_name_H-M   'P 1'
#
loop_
_entity.id
_entity.type
_entity.pdbx_description
1 polymer ?
#
loop_
_entity_poly.entity_id
_entity_poly.type
_entity_poly.pdbx_seq_one_letter_code
_entity_poly.pdbx_strand_id
1 'polypeptide(L)' 'MPGHEPTRDEYLSAARVMADAGRTTLARLLAEEAADRATDPADAARILAEFPGLSMRAED' A
#
# COMPACT_ATOMS: atom_id res chain seq x y z
N MET A 1 11.97 -21.63 5.34
CA MET A 1 12.14 -20.17 5.34
C MET A 1 11.19 -19.62 6.40
N PRO A 2 11.66 -18.96 7.47
CA PRO A 2 10.74 -18.29 8.39
C PRO A 2 9.93 -17.27 7.57
N GLY A 3 8.60 -17.33 7.67
CA GLY A 3 7.71 -16.40 6.99
C GLY A 3 7.96 -15.01 7.55
N HIS A 4 8.78 -14.21 6.85
CA HIS A 4 8.90 -12.80 7.15
C HIS A 4 7.57 -12.18 6.73
N GLU A 5 6.73 -11.85 7.71
CA GLU A 5 5.60 -10.97 7.47
C GLU A 5 6.16 -9.70 6.82
N PRO A 6 5.72 -9.33 5.61
CA PRO A 6 6.27 -8.19 4.93
C PRO A 6 6.06 -6.95 5.80
N THR A 7 7.11 -6.14 5.94
CA THR A 7 7.02 -4.92 6.75
C THR A 7 6.31 -3.81 5.96
N ARG A 8 5.89 -2.75 6.66
CA ARG A 8 5.31 -1.54 6.02
C ARG A 8 6.13 -1.09 4.80
N ASP A 9 7.44 -1.06 4.93
CA ASP A 9 8.34 -0.57 3.89
C ASP A 9 8.35 -1.48 2.65
N GLU A 10 8.29 -2.80 2.86
CA GLU A 10 8.17 -3.80 1.80
C GLU A 10 6.85 -3.63 1.03
N TYR A 11 5.74 -3.43 1.74
CA TYR A 11 4.44 -3.14 1.12
C TYR A 11 4.46 -1.85 0.31
N LEU A 12 5.10 -0.79 0.82
CA LEU A 12 5.18 0.51 0.17
C LEU A 12 6.09 0.47 -1.08
N SER A 13 7.20 -0.26 -0.99
CA SER A 13 8.08 -0.55 -2.13
C SER A 13 7.34 -1.33 -3.22
N ALA A 14 6.63 -2.39 -2.85
CA ALA A 14 5.80 -3.15 -3.77
C ALA A 14 4.69 -2.28 -4.38
N ALA A 15 4.05 -1.39 -3.60
CA ALA A 15 3.06 -0.46 -4.09
C ALA A 15 3.62 0.46 -5.18
N ARG A 16 4.83 1.00 -5.00
CA ARG A 16 5.51 1.82 -6.02
C ARG A 16 5.79 1.03 -7.29
N VAL A 17 6.29 -0.21 -7.18
CA VAL A 17 6.53 -1.08 -8.34
C VAL A 17 5.22 -1.35 -9.10
N MET A 18 4.10 -1.53 -8.39
CA MET A 18 2.79 -1.75 -9.02
C MET A 18 2.25 -0.47 -9.68
N ALA A 19 2.48 0.70 -9.08
CA ALA A 19 2.10 1.98 -9.65
C ALA A 19 2.89 2.29 -10.93
N ASP A 20 4.20 2.04 -10.92
CA ASP A 20 5.07 2.17 -12.10
C ASP A 20 4.65 1.21 -13.23
N ALA A 21 4.24 -0.01 -12.87
CA ALA A 21 3.68 -0.98 -13.81
C ALA A 21 2.27 -0.63 -14.33
N GLY A 22 1.69 0.51 -13.96
CA GLY A 22 0.36 0.95 -14.37
C GLY A 22 -0.80 0.21 -13.66
N ARG A 23 -0.51 -0.59 -12.63
CA ARG A 23 -1.49 -1.31 -11.81
C ARG A 23 -1.83 -0.49 -10.57
N THR A 24 -2.40 0.70 -10.79
CA THR A 24 -2.76 1.67 -9.73
C THR A 24 -3.68 1.08 -8.66
N THR A 25 -4.56 0.16 -9.03
CA THR A 25 -5.46 -0.50 -8.06
C THR A 25 -4.73 -1.43 -7.11
N LEU A 26 -3.74 -2.20 -7.61
CA LEU A 26 -2.95 -3.10 -6.78
C LEU A 26 -1.96 -2.32 -5.91
N ALA A 27 -1.42 -1.21 -6.45
CA ALA A 27 -0.63 -0.25 -5.69
C ALA A 27 -1.41 0.34 -4.50
N ARG A 28 -2.67 0.75 -4.73
CA ARG A 28 -3.56 1.28 -3.69
C ARG A 28 -3.79 0.26 -2.57
N LEU A 29 -4.06 -1.00 -2.90
CA LEU A 29 -4.26 -2.06 -1.91
C LEU A 29 -3.03 -2.27 -1.02
N LEU A 30 -1.84 -2.31 -1.62
CA LEU A 30 -0.58 -2.45 -0.88
C LEU A 30 -0.30 -1.22 0.00
N ALA A 31 -0.67 -0.02 -0.49
CA ALA A 31 -0.59 1.21 0.28
C ALA A 31 -1.56 1.23 1.47
N GLU A 32 -2.78 0.70 1.31
CA GLU A 32 -3.74 0.52 2.40
C GLU A 32 -3.19 -0.44 3.46
N GLU A 33 -2.58 -1.56 3.05
CA GLU A 33 -1.91 -2.51 3.94
C GLU A 33 -0.69 -1.92 4.66
N ALA A 34 0.05 -1.02 4.01
CA ALA A 34 1.13 -0.28 4.64
C ALA A 34 0.59 0.77 5.64
N ALA A 35 -0.50 1.45 5.29
CA ALA A 35 -1.15 2.44 6.14
C ALA A 35 -1.79 1.80 7.38
N ASP A 36 -2.39 0.61 7.27
CA ASP A 36 -2.96 -0.14 8.40
C ASP A 36 -1.87 -0.58 9.40
N ARG A 37 -0.69 -0.95 8.89
CA ARG A 37 0.49 -1.26 9.70
C ARG A 37 1.22 -0.03 10.24
N ALA A 38 0.89 1.17 9.75
CA ALA A 38 1.50 2.39 10.24
C ALA A 38 0.88 2.75 11.60
N THR A 39 1.72 2.83 12.64
CA THR A 39 1.28 3.23 13.99
C THR A 39 0.88 4.71 14.06
N ASP A 40 1.36 5.53 13.12
CA ASP A 40 1.09 6.96 13.06
C ASP A 40 0.07 7.28 11.96
N PRO A 41 -1.03 7.99 12.29
CA PRO A 41 -2.07 8.33 11.33
C PRO A 41 -1.62 9.36 10.28
N ALA A 42 -0.62 10.20 10.56
CA ALA A 42 -0.06 11.10 9.57
C ALA A 42 0.80 10.35 8.54
N ASP A 43 1.51 9.31 8.99
CA ASP A 43 2.24 8.39 8.11
C ASP A 43 1.27 7.62 7.20
N ALA A 44 0.18 7.07 7.75
CA ALA A 44 -0.90 6.44 6.99
C ALA A 44 -1.50 7.38 5.93
N ALA A 45 -1.83 8.62 6.30
CA ALA A 45 -2.37 9.61 5.37
C ALA A 45 -1.39 9.97 4.25
N ARG A 46 -0.08 10.05 4.57
CA ARG A 46 0.96 10.32 3.58
C ARG A 46 1.12 9.17 2.58
N ILE A 47 1.06 7.93 3.06
CA ILE A 47 1.08 6.73 2.21
C ILE A 47 -0.12 6.77 1.26
N LEU A 48 -1.34 6.97 1.76
CA LEU A 48 -2.54 7.01 0.93
C LEU A 48 -2.56 8.18 -0.06
N ALA A 49 -1.92 9.30 0.26
CA ALA A 49 -1.76 10.46 -0.63
C ALA A 49 -0.75 10.20 -1.76
N GLU A 50 0.24 9.35 -1.53
CA GLU A 50 1.25 8.97 -2.54
C GLU A 50 0.67 8.02 -3.60
N PHE A 51 -0.41 7.30 -3.27
CA PHE A 51 -1.11 6.38 -4.18
C PHE A 51 -2.56 6.83 -4.44
N PRO A 52 -2.80 7.91 -5.21
CA PRO A 52 -4.13 8.31 -5.62
C PRO A 52 -4.64 7.34 -6.70
N GLY A 53 -5.36 6.30 -6.28
CA GLY A 53 -5.95 5.29 -7.16
C GLY A 53 -7.32 4.84 -6.65
N LEU A 54 -8.15 4.30 -7.54
CA LEU A 54 -9.41 3.65 -7.15
C LEU A 54 -9.10 2.46 -6.24
N SER A 55 -9.59 2.50 -5.00
CA SER A 55 -9.53 1.37 -4.07
C SER A 55 -10.50 0.28 -4.53
N MET A 56 -9.98 -0.93 -4.76
CA MET A 56 -10.78 -2.12 -5.08
C MET A 56 -11.61 -2.63 -3.89
N ARG A 57 -11.44 -2.07 -2.69
CA ARG A 57 -12.30 -2.38 -1.52
C ARG A 57 -13.78 -2.02 -1.74
N ALA A 58 -14.11 -1.33 -2.83
CA ALA A 58 -15.49 -1.08 -3.25
C ALA A 58 -16.10 -2.21 -4.10
N GLU A 59 -15.36 -3.29 -4.39
CA GLU A 59 -15.86 -4.44 -5.15
C GLU A 59 -15.95 -5.70 -4.26
N ASP A 60 -16.83 -5.69 -3.25
CA ASP A 60 -17.54 -6.86 -2.71
C ASP A 60 -18.87 -6.42 -2.06
#